data_AF-A0A8H7HT65-F1
#
_entry.id   AF-A0A8H7HT65-F1
#
_cell.length_a   1.000
_cell.length_b   1.000
_cell.length_c   1.000
_cell.angle_alpha   90.00
_cell.angle_beta   90.00
_cell.angle_gamma   90.00
#
_symmetry.space_group_name_H-M   'P 1'
#
loop_
_entity.id
_entity.type
_entity.pdbx_description
1 polymer ?
#
loop_
_entity_poly.entity_id
_entity_poly.type
_entity_poly.pdbx_seq_one_letter_code
_entity_poly.pdbx_strand_id
1 'polypeptide(L)'
;MLAVRFSGRCTSSLEMCSSYLGWITLTHAHEIPYNSRVLVISFYFCSVILVSLLIALNVVLVGYDTKVTLRKDPNTTQHEYWWESDYLPSILRFKDDPGDCEIGKLNQDVTLKTNSTLPLFPYQFKSSYIFKHSDNIDGAKAVTRFVDGPYHANPLSSCFVSEMGLYYEPWWENFRATATVTCEPTDQLPRFFKFTTVYSASGTPYMRPDSTLDYFILDVHPDKTALDFQQWIDQYTDFEIDNRSRLNVLGVLDALAGDLSQIGWLQFDRLSDKERAAVSEMAFFGWNLKQGERTLDDGSRLELFTPDPWYTEFSNNANRTIINFMVAIRDAIHLDLGHIASDNIYLNKTAFNAYIHPNPLYSSVVQEYQKRVPKLDPSALLICTWTRGCLPKSNITWAEILREDVGKLPYNNIILPIVEPDPTPISVIDMTYLCPIYVRKSSGDLLVSVFSDSSSKKKEKDSVGS
;
A
#
# COMPACT_ATOMS: atom_id res chain seq x y z
N MET A 1 -39.68 -12.02 47.06
CA MET A 1 -40.36 -12.87 46.07
C MET A 1 -39.29 -13.70 45.38
N LEU A 2 -39.49 -15.02 45.34
CA LEU A 2 -38.63 -16.08 44.77
C LEU A 2 -37.24 -16.34 45.37
N ALA A 3 -37.22 -17.43 46.15
CA ALA A 3 -36.08 -18.32 46.35
C ALA A 3 -35.82 -19.15 45.09
N VAL A 4 -34.56 -19.57 44.90
CA VAL A 4 -34.24 -20.82 44.19
C VAL A 4 -33.32 -21.65 45.08
N ARG A 5 -33.76 -22.89 45.26
CA ARG A 5 -33.26 -23.96 46.10
C ARG A 5 -32.52 -24.92 45.18
N PHE A 6 -31.30 -25.35 45.53
CA PHE A 6 -30.78 -26.62 45.05
C PHE A 6 -30.48 -27.53 46.23
N SER A 7 -31.17 -28.66 46.20
CA SER A 7 -31.10 -29.78 47.12
C SER A 7 -30.09 -30.79 46.56
N GLY A 8 -29.06 -31.11 47.33
CA GLY A 8 -28.28 -32.32 47.17
C GLY A 8 -28.42 -33.16 48.45
N ARG A 9 -29.24 -34.20 48.39
CA ARG A 9 -29.27 -35.29 49.39
C ARG A 9 -28.03 -36.17 49.19
N CYS A 10 -27.35 -36.51 50.28
CA CYS A 10 -26.81 -37.85 50.47
C CYS A 10 -27.18 -38.33 51.88
N THR A 11 -27.88 -39.46 51.92
CA THR A 11 -28.30 -40.24 53.08
C THR A 11 -27.21 -41.24 53.47
N SER A 12 -27.02 -41.43 54.79
CA SER A 12 -26.62 -42.67 55.51
C SER A 12 -25.30 -43.37 55.07
N SER A 13 -24.36 -43.79 55.91
CA SER A 13 -24.48 -44.43 57.23
C SER A 13 -23.10 -44.66 57.88
N LEU A 14 -23.09 -44.77 59.22
CA LEU A 14 -22.24 -45.65 60.05
C LEU A 14 -20.71 -45.44 60.09
N GLU A 15 -20.29 -44.93 61.26
CA GLU A 15 -19.20 -45.43 62.12
C GLU A 15 -17.88 -45.89 61.48
N MET A 16 -16.79 -45.18 61.78
CA MET A 16 -15.89 -45.59 62.87
C MET A 16 -14.83 -44.52 63.16
N CYS A 17 -14.41 -44.53 64.42
CA CYS A 17 -13.56 -43.59 65.12
C CYS A 17 -12.18 -43.31 64.54
N SER A 18 -11.63 -42.19 65.06
CA SER A 18 -10.22 -41.98 65.42
C SER A 18 -9.41 -41.13 64.44
N SER A 19 -9.21 -39.85 64.78
CA SER A 19 -7.86 -39.37 65.18
C SER A 19 -7.88 -37.89 65.60
N TYR A 20 -7.57 -37.67 66.88
CA TYR A 20 -6.79 -36.56 67.43
C TYR A 20 -7.03 -35.13 66.90
N LEU A 21 -8.08 -34.49 67.40
CA LEU A 21 -8.07 -33.03 67.66
C LEU A 21 -7.27 -32.79 68.94
N GLY A 22 -5.96 -32.65 68.78
CA GLY A 22 -5.07 -32.14 69.83
C GLY A 22 -5.44 -30.70 70.14
N TRP A 23 -6.22 -30.51 71.19
CA TRP A 23 -6.27 -29.24 71.91
C TRP A 23 -4.88 -29.01 72.51
N ILE A 24 -4.07 -28.16 71.87
CA ILE A 24 -2.90 -27.60 72.55
C ILE A 24 -3.44 -26.57 73.54
N THR A 25 -3.80 -27.06 74.73
CA THR A 25 -3.80 -26.27 75.94
C THR A 25 -2.37 -25.76 76.17
N LEU A 26 -2.14 -24.48 75.89
CA LEU A 26 -0.93 -23.76 76.26
C LEU A 26 -0.90 -23.59 77.79
N THR A 27 -0.60 -24.66 78.52
CA THR A 27 -0.23 -24.60 79.94
C THR A 27 1.28 -24.56 80.04
N HIS A 28 1.87 -23.38 79.86
CA HIS A 28 3.14 -23.00 80.47
C HIS A 28 3.23 -21.46 80.46
N ALA A 29 2.59 -20.85 81.45
CA ALA A 29 2.89 -19.49 81.85
C ALA A 29 4.25 -19.53 82.57
N HIS A 30 5.33 -19.40 81.79
CA HIS A 30 6.60 -18.95 82.33
C HIS A 30 6.58 -17.43 82.23
N GLU A 31 6.59 -16.75 83.37
CA GLU A 31 6.70 -15.29 83.43
C GLU A 31 8.00 -14.86 82.74
N ILE A 32 7.85 -14.20 81.59
CA ILE A 32 8.91 -13.46 80.91
C ILE A 32 8.41 -12.01 80.86
N PRO A 33 9.01 -11.06 81.62
CA PRO A 33 8.61 -9.66 81.54
C PRO A 33 9.29 -9.08 80.30
N TYR A 34 8.70 -9.28 79.14
CA TYR A 34 9.13 -8.63 77.90
C TYR A 34 8.09 -7.62 77.46
N ASN A 35 8.58 -6.42 77.17
CA ASN A 35 7.84 -5.23 76.77
C ASN A 35 6.98 -5.52 75.52
N SER A 36 5.76 -6.03 75.73
CA SER A 36 4.87 -6.56 74.69
C SER A 36 4.53 -5.54 73.60
N ARG A 37 4.61 -4.25 73.93
CA ARG A 37 4.44 -3.16 72.97
C ARG A 37 5.55 -3.11 71.93
N VAL A 38 6.81 -3.35 72.31
CA VAL A 38 7.95 -3.26 71.39
C VAL A 38 7.93 -4.39 70.38
N LEU A 39 7.60 -5.61 70.81
CA LEU A 39 7.48 -6.77 69.92
C LEU A 39 6.32 -6.62 68.94
N VAL A 40 5.17 -6.12 69.41
CA VAL A 40 4.01 -5.84 68.55
C VAL A 40 4.33 -4.73 67.54
N ILE A 41 4.93 -3.62 67.99
CA ILE A 41 5.33 -2.52 67.10
C ILE A 41 6.37 -2.99 66.08
N SER A 42 7.36 -3.78 66.50
CA SER A 42 8.37 -4.34 65.61
C SER A 42 7.76 -5.28 64.57
N PHE A 43 6.78 -6.10 64.94
CA PHE A 43 6.08 -6.98 64.01
C PHE A 43 5.29 -6.18 62.96
N TYR A 44 4.54 -5.15 63.39
CA TYR A 44 3.84 -4.26 62.45
C TYR A 44 4.80 -3.51 61.54
N PHE A 45 5.91 -3.01 62.07
CA PHE A 45 6.91 -2.28 61.29
C PHE A 45 7.57 -3.19 60.23
N CYS A 46 8.00 -4.40 60.63
CA CYS A 46 8.53 -5.38 59.69
C CYS A 46 7.49 -5.82 58.65
N SER A 47 6.22 -5.97 59.06
CA SER A 47 5.13 -6.32 58.14
C SER A 47 4.86 -5.22 57.12
N VAL A 48 4.86 -3.95 57.53
CA VAL A 48 4.70 -2.80 56.61
C VAL A 48 5.85 -2.71 55.62
N ILE A 49 7.09 -2.92 56.06
CA ILE A 49 8.26 -2.93 55.17
C ILE A 49 8.15 -4.08 54.17
N LEU A 50 7.81 -5.28 54.64
CA LEU A 50 7.65 -6.45 53.78
C LEU A 50 6.54 -6.24 52.74
N VAL A 51 5.38 -5.72 53.15
CA VAL A 51 4.27 -5.41 52.26
C VAL A 51 4.66 -4.33 51.24
N SER A 52 5.37 -3.29 51.66
CA SER A 52 5.83 -2.23 50.76
C SER A 52 6.82 -2.75 49.71
N LEU A 53 7.77 -3.61 50.13
CA LEU A 53 8.70 -4.28 49.23
C LEU A 53 7.97 -5.22 48.26
N LEU A 54 6.99 -5.99 48.74
CA LEU A 54 6.18 -6.87 47.89
C LEU A 54 5.32 -6.10 46.89
N ILE A 55 4.76 -4.94 47.28
CA ILE A 55 4.02 -4.07 46.38
C ILE A 55 4.96 -3.50 45.31
N ALA A 56 6.13 -2.99 45.71
CA ALA A 56 7.14 -2.50 44.76
C ALA A 56 7.56 -3.62 43.79
N LEU A 57 7.91 -4.80 44.30
CA LEU A 57 8.32 -5.94 43.49
C LEU A 57 7.22 -6.39 42.51
N ASN A 58 5.95 -6.39 42.93
CA ASN A 58 4.82 -6.74 42.06
C ASN A 58 4.52 -5.67 41.01
N VAL A 59 4.65 -4.38 41.34
CA VAL A 59 4.53 -3.30 40.34
C VAL A 59 5.62 -3.44 39.29
N VAL A 60 6.82 -3.87 39.69
CA VAL A 60 7.94 -4.12 38.80
C VAL A 60 7.76 -5.40 37.97
N LEU A 61 7.26 -6.49 38.57
CA LEU A 61 7.19 -7.81 37.91
C LEU A 61 5.86 -8.08 37.15
N VAL A 62 4.74 -7.54 37.60
CA VAL A 62 3.38 -7.92 37.15
C VAL A 62 2.56 -6.70 36.69
N GLY A 63 3.12 -5.49 36.81
CA GLY A 63 2.43 -4.23 36.54
C GLY A 63 2.22 -3.88 35.07
N TYR A 64 2.65 -4.74 34.16
CA TYR A 64 2.47 -4.58 32.73
C TYR A 64 1.61 -5.71 32.17
N ASP A 65 0.83 -5.37 31.15
CA ASP A 65 0.01 -6.29 30.38
C ASP A 65 0.38 -6.17 28.91
N THR A 66 0.31 -7.25 28.15
CA THR A 66 0.57 -7.22 26.71
C THR A 66 -0.71 -6.84 25.98
N LYS A 67 -0.68 -5.74 25.22
CA LYS A 67 -1.79 -5.30 24.37
C LYS A 67 -1.34 -5.22 22.93
N VAL A 68 -2.24 -5.50 22.00
CA VAL A 68 -1.94 -5.42 20.56
C VAL A 68 -2.35 -4.04 20.03
N THR A 69 -1.48 -3.40 19.26
CA THR A 69 -1.72 -2.11 18.59
C THR A 69 -1.40 -2.17 17.12
N LEU A 70 -2.08 -1.36 16.32
CA LEU A 70 -1.81 -1.24 14.89
C LEU A 70 -0.67 -0.24 14.64
N ARG A 71 0.36 -0.64 13.91
CA ARG A 71 1.53 0.19 13.54
C ARG A 71 1.76 0.17 12.03
N LYS A 72 2.34 1.23 11.49
CA LYS A 72 2.72 1.31 10.06
C LYS A 72 4.09 0.68 9.78
N ASP A 73 5.02 0.75 10.74
CA ASP A 73 6.34 0.16 10.64
C ASP A 73 6.45 -1.07 11.55
N PRO A 74 6.68 -2.28 10.99
CA PRO A 74 6.79 -3.52 11.76
C PRO A 74 8.08 -3.61 12.60
N ASN A 75 9.07 -2.74 12.35
CA ASN A 75 10.33 -2.70 13.10
C ASN A 75 10.30 -1.69 14.26
N THR A 76 9.14 -1.10 14.55
CA THR A 76 9.00 -0.14 15.66
C THR A 76 9.08 -0.89 17.00
N THR A 77 10.29 -1.08 17.53
CA THR A 77 10.52 -1.74 18.83
C THR A 77 10.58 -0.77 20.01
N GLN A 78 10.53 0.54 19.77
CA GLN A 78 10.83 1.53 20.81
C GLN A 78 9.60 1.94 21.63
N HIS A 79 9.50 1.34 22.81
CA HIS A 79 8.94 2.01 23.97
C HIS A 79 10.03 2.07 25.03
N GLU A 80 10.52 3.29 25.33
CA GLU A 80 11.43 3.52 26.45
C GLU A 80 10.70 3.16 27.75
N TYR A 81 10.77 1.91 28.13
CA TYR A 81 10.27 1.47 29.41
C TYR A 81 11.25 1.89 30.49
N TRP A 82 10.74 2.32 31.65
CA TRP A 82 11.59 2.81 32.74
C TRP A 82 12.58 1.73 33.24
N TRP A 83 12.30 0.44 33.00
CA TRP A 83 13.17 -0.70 33.35
C TRP A 83 14.24 -1.01 32.29
N GLU A 84 14.14 -0.47 31.08
CA GLU A 84 15.14 -0.62 30.03
C GLU A 84 16.22 0.46 30.07
N SER A 85 16.04 1.47 30.93
CA SER A 85 16.94 2.61 30.96
C SER A 85 18.35 2.26 31.43
N ASP A 86 19.34 2.92 30.81
CA ASP A 86 20.75 2.65 31.03
C ASP A 86 21.25 2.98 32.45
N TYR A 87 20.47 3.71 33.25
CA TYR A 87 20.80 3.98 34.64
C TYR A 87 20.52 2.80 35.60
N LEU A 88 19.75 1.78 35.17
CA LEU A 88 19.48 0.61 36.00
C LEU A 88 20.62 -0.42 35.90
N PRO A 89 21.02 -1.04 37.04
CA PRO A 89 21.90 -2.21 37.03
C PRO A 89 21.31 -3.31 36.14
N SER A 90 22.15 -4.04 35.41
CA SER A 90 21.73 -5.07 34.45
C SER A 90 20.81 -6.15 35.04
N ILE A 91 20.89 -6.41 36.35
CA ILE A 91 20.05 -7.38 37.06
C ILE A 91 18.60 -6.93 37.27
N LEU A 92 18.34 -5.62 37.12
CA LEU A 92 17.01 -5.01 37.23
C LEU A 92 16.41 -4.65 35.86
N ARG A 93 17.17 -4.87 34.78
CA ARG A 93 16.68 -4.68 33.42
C ARG A 93 15.95 -5.94 32.98
N PHE A 94 14.64 -5.85 32.80
CA PHE A 94 13.87 -6.90 32.16
C PHE A 94 14.16 -6.83 30.66
N LYS A 95 14.59 -7.96 30.11
CA LYS A 95 15.00 -8.12 28.70
C LYS A 95 13.96 -8.92 27.91
N ASP A 96 12.71 -8.86 28.34
CA ASP A 96 11.61 -9.51 27.64
C ASP A 96 11.02 -8.52 26.65
N ASP A 97 11.20 -8.81 25.38
CA ASP A 97 10.51 -8.16 24.27
C ASP A 97 9.02 -8.55 24.32
N PRO A 98 8.05 -7.62 24.16
CA PRO A 98 6.64 -7.97 24.04
C PRO A 98 6.33 -8.92 22.86
N GLY A 99 7.31 -9.12 21.96
CA GLY A 99 7.26 -10.00 20.81
C GLY A 99 7.27 -9.20 19.52
N ASP A 100 7.66 -9.86 18.43
CA ASP A 100 7.67 -9.23 17.11
C ASP A 100 6.24 -8.89 16.64
N CYS A 101 6.12 -7.84 15.80
CA CYS A 101 4.87 -7.55 15.12
C CYS A 101 4.42 -8.72 14.23
N GLU A 102 3.11 -8.98 14.17
CA GLU A 102 2.56 -9.96 13.23
C GLU A 102 2.84 -9.50 11.80
N ILE A 103 3.35 -10.43 10.99
CA ILE A 103 3.68 -10.16 9.59
C ILE A 103 2.39 -9.84 8.83
N GLY A 104 2.38 -8.70 8.15
CA GLY A 104 1.29 -8.29 7.29
C GLY A 104 1.05 -9.31 6.17
N LYS A 105 -0.20 -9.54 5.81
CA LYS A 105 -0.58 -10.49 4.75
C LYS A 105 -1.12 -9.73 3.55
N LEU A 106 -0.51 -9.96 2.40
CA LEU A 106 -1.01 -9.46 1.12
C LEU A 106 -2.00 -10.47 0.55
N ASN A 107 -3.22 -10.00 0.27
CA ASN A 107 -4.29 -10.80 -0.31
C ASN A 107 -4.62 -10.28 -1.71
N GLN A 108 -5.07 -11.18 -2.60
CA GLN A 108 -5.39 -10.81 -3.99
C GLN A 108 -6.60 -9.87 -4.12
N ASP A 109 -7.52 -9.90 -3.14
CA ASP A 109 -8.76 -9.12 -3.18
C ASP A 109 -8.60 -7.68 -2.67
N VAL A 110 -7.40 -7.30 -2.22
CA VAL A 110 -7.16 -5.98 -1.62
C VAL A 110 -6.45 -5.08 -2.61
N THR A 111 -7.00 -3.87 -2.80
CA THR A 111 -6.32 -2.79 -3.50
C THR A 111 -5.38 -2.09 -2.53
N LEU A 112 -4.11 -2.05 -2.88
CA LEU A 112 -3.02 -1.55 -2.07
C LEU A 112 -2.56 -0.20 -2.63
N LYS A 113 -2.19 0.74 -1.74
CA LYS A 113 -1.50 1.98 -2.11
C LYS A 113 -0.07 1.95 -1.54
N THR A 114 0.82 2.77 -2.08
CA THR A 114 2.15 2.98 -1.49
C THR A 114 2.07 4.10 -0.44
N ASN A 115 3.02 4.12 0.50
CA ASN A 115 3.24 5.26 1.40
C ASN A 115 4.22 6.29 0.81
N SER A 116 4.46 6.24 -0.50
CA SER A 116 5.35 7.13 -1.22
C SER A 116 4.98 8.60 -0.97
N THR A 117 5.91 9.51 -1.23
CA THR A 117 5.58 10.94 -1.31
C THR A 117 4.70 11.23 -2.53
N LEU A 118 4.67 10.33 -3.53
CA LEU A 118 3.84 10.41 -4.76
C LEU A 118 3.08 9.10 -5.09
N PRO A 119 2.10 8.62 -4.28
CA PRO A 119 1.20 7.54 -4.65
C PRO A 119 0.31 8.01 -5.81
N LEU A 120 0.45 7.32 -6.94
CA LEU A 120 -0.26 7.60 -8.18
C LEU A 120 -1.16 6.43 -8.56
N PHE A 121 -0.76 5.21 -8.20
CA PHE A 121 -1.39 4.01 -8.69
C PHE A 121 -1.92 3.11 -7.57
N PRO A 122 -3.13 2.56 -7.74
CA PRO A 122 -3.54 1.38 -6.98
C PRO A 122 -2.79 0.14 -7.48
N TYR A 123 -2.35 -0.70 -6.55
CA TYR A 123 -1.70 -1.98 -6.83
C TYR A 123 -2.57 -3.14 -6.34
N GLN A 124 -2.66 -4.19 -7.14
CA GLN A 124 -3.30 -5.44 -6.77
C GLN A 124 -2.25 -6.53 -6.61
N PHE A 125 -2.27 -7.23 -5.48
CA PHE A 125 -1.38 -8.35 -5.28
C PHE A 125 -1.79 -9.52 -6.18
N LYS A 126 -0.85 -10.05 -6.95
CA LYS A 126 -1.11 -11.17 -7.88
C LYS A 126 -0.62 -12.49 -7.31
N SER A 127 0.59 -12.48 -6.77
CA SER A 127 1.23 -13.69 -6.23
C SER A 127 2.58 -13.37 -5.60
N SER A 128 3.05 -14.28 -4.75
CA SER A 128 4.44 -14.30 -4.30
C SER A 128 5.08 -15.66 -4.52
N TYR A 129 6.40 -15.68 -4.69
CA TYR A 129 7.16 -16.86 -5.05
C TYR A 129 8.46 -17.01 -4.24
N ILE A 130 8.85 -18.25 -3.98
CA ILE A 130 10.17 -18.57 -3.39
C ILE A 130 11.29 -18.48 -4.45
N PHE A 131 10.99 -18.80 -5.71
CA PHE A 131 11.97 -18.88 -6.81
C PHE A 131 11.56 -18.02 -8.01
N LYS A 132 12.55 -17.47 -8.72
CA LYS A 132 12.39 -16.51 -9.84
C LYS A 132 11.70 -17.09 -11.09
N HIS A 133 11.74 -18.42 -11.27
CA HIS A 133 11.20 -19.11 -12.45
C HIS A 133 10.40 -20.34 -12.02
N SER A 134 9.06 -20.26 -12.11
CA SER A 134 8.18 -21.43 -11.95
C SER A 134 7.75 -22.02 -13.30
N ASP A 135 8.22 -21.46 -14.42
CA ASP A 135 7.67 -21.80 -15.74
C ASP A 135 8.24 -23.09 -16.32
N ASN A 136 9.36 -23.60 -15.79
CA ASN A 136 10.10 -24.75 -16.33
C ASN A 136 10.19 -25.97 -15.42
N ILE A 137 9.37 -26.06 -14.37
CA ILE A 137 9.34 -27.25 -13.51
C ILE A 137 7.92 -27.82 -13.50
N ASP A 138 7.67 -28.72 -14.44
CA ASP A 138 6.48 -29.58 -14.43
C ASP A 138 6.41 -30.31 -13.07
N GLY A 139 5.44 -29.92 -12.25
CA GLY A 139 5.22 -30.45 -10.90
C GLY A 139 5.45 -29.48 -9.73
N ALA A 140 6.19 -28.37 -9.91
CA ALA A 140 6.49 -27.42 -8.81
C ALA A 140 5.59 -26.17 -8.76
N LYS A 141 4.70 -25.98 -9.75
CA LYS A 141 3.78 -24.84 -9.86
C LYS A 141 2.84 -24.67 -8.65
N ALA A 142 2.59 -25.74 -7.89
CA ALA A 142 1.72 -25.70 -6.70
C ALA A 142 2.46 -25.45 -5.37
N VAL A 143 3.76 -25.74 -5.27
CA VAL A 143 4.50 -25.73 -3.98
C VAL A 143 5.24 -24.42 -3.74
N THR A 144 5.36 -23.56 -4.76
CA THR A 144 6.24 -22.38 -4.74
C THR A 144 5.52 -21.04 -4.86
N ARG A 145 4.19 -21.05 -5.03
CA ARG A 145 3.34 -19.86 -5.18
C ARG A 145 2.50 -19.69 -3.91
N PHE A 146 2.63 -18.57 -3.23
CA PHE A 146 1.67 -18.21 -2.19
C PHE A 146 0.58 -17.31 -2.78
N VAL A 147 -0.67 -17.70 -2.52
CA VAL A 147 -1.87 -16.92 -2.89
C VAL A 147 -2.00 -15.71 -1.97
N ASP A 148 -1.68 -15.88 -0.69
CA ASP A 148 -1.48 -14.80 0.28
C ASP A 148 -0.01 -14.77 0.72
N GLY A 149 0.66 -13.63 0.58
CA GLY A 149 2.10 -13.50 0.84
C GLY A 149 2.38 -12.74 2.13
N PRO A 150 3.24 -13.24 3.04
CA PRO A 150 3.71 -12.42 4.16
C PRO A 150 4.54 -11.26 3.62
N TYR A 151 4.32 -10.04 4.12
CA TYR A 151 5.00 -8.82 3.68
C TYR A 151 5.60 -8.05 4.86
N HIS A 152 6.90 -7.79 4.78
CA HIS A 152 7.72 -7.23 5.86
C HIS A 152 8.08 -5.76 5.67
N ALA A 153 7.19 -4.97 5.05
CA ALA A 153 7.48 -3.56 4.70
C ALA A 153 8.78 -3.42 3.89
N ASN A 154 9.04 -4.37 3.00
CA ASN A 154 10.22 -4.34 2.16
C ASN A 154 10.17 -3.13 1.21
N PRO A 155 11.29 -2.38 1.06
CA PRO A 155 11.39 -1.25 0.14
C PRO A 155 10.95 -1.64 -1.28
N LEU A 156 10.13 -0.81 -1.90
CA LEU A 156 9.66 -1.01 -3.27
C LEU A 156 10.67 -0.50 -4.32
N SER A 157 11.76 0.13 -3.90
CA SER A 157 12.81 0.63 -4.80
C SER A 157 13.53 -0.47 -5.58
N SER A 158 13.46 -1.74 -5.14
CA SER A 158 13.99 -2.90 -5.88
C SER A 158 12.97 -3.49 -6.87
N CYS A 159 11.74 -2.98 -6.89
CA CYS A 159 10.71 -3.39 -7.82
C CYS A 159 10.93 -2.77 -9.20
N PHE A 160 10.55 -3.51 -10.23
CA PHE A 160 10.61 -3.04 -11.62
C PHE A 160 9.38 -3.50 -12.39
N VAL A 161 9.04 -2.75 -13.43
CA VAL A 161 7.98 -3.15 -14.37
C VAL A 161 8.52 -4.27 -15.27
N SER A 162 7.94 -5.46 -15.17
CA SER A 162 8.37 -6.64 -15.94
C SER A 162 7.56 -6.83 -17.21
N GLU A 163 6.29 -6.41 -17.21
CA GLU A 163 5.39 -6.55 -18.35
C GLU A 163 4.49 -5.33 -18.38
N MET A 164 4.18 -4.85 -19.58
CA MET A 164 3.16 -3.84 -19.79
C MET A 164 2.25 -4.25 -20.93
N GLY A 165 1.03 -3.73 -20.89
CA GLY A 165 0.07 -3.91 -21.96
C GLY A 165 -0.84 -2.71 -22.06
N LEU A 166 -1.38 -2.48 -23.24
CA LEU A 166 -2.33 -1.42 -23.54
C LEU A 166 -3.53 -2.06 -24.21
N TYR A 167 -4.69 -1.91 -23.58
CA TYR A 167 -5.97 -2.13 -24.23
C TYR A 167 -6.44 -0.83 -24.87
N TYR A 168 -6.93 -0.93 -26.10
CA TYR A 168 -7.49 0.21 -26.82
C TYR A 168 -8.84 -0.15 -27.42
N GLU A 169 -9.85 0.68 -27.14
CA GLU A 169 -11.18 0.62 -27.73
C GLU A 169 -11.42 1.91 -28.54
N PRO A 170 -11.44 1.86 -29.88
CA PRO A 170 -11.51 3.05 -30.71
C PRO A 170 -12.87 3.74 -30.71
N TRP A 171 -13.94 3.00 -30.45
CA TRP A 171 -15.31 3.52 -30.47
C TRP A 171 -15.59 4.53 -29.35
N TRP A 172 -14.94 4.32 -28.20
CA TRP A 172 -15.08 5.12 -27.00
C TRP A 172 -13.83 5.94 -26.69
N GLU A 173 -12.84 5.86 -27.57
CA GLU A 173 -11.51 6.45 -27.36
C GLU A 173 -10.96 6.08 -25.97
N ASN A 174 -11.12 4.80 -25.61
CA ASN A 174 -10.82 4.31 -24.27
C ASN A 174 -9.49 3.54 -24.29
N PHE A 175 -8.63 3.89 -23.34
CA PHE A 175 -7.32 3.30 -23.15
C PHE A 175 -7.23 2.71 -21.76
N ARG A 176 -6.68 1.51 -21.67
CA ARG A 176 -6.37 0.90 -20.38
C ARG A 176 -4.99 0.29 -20.45
N ALA A 177 -4.03 0.97 -19.85
CA ALA A 177 -2.70 0.44 -19.65
C ALA A 177 -2.68 -0.44 -18.40
N THR A 178 -2.04 -1.60 -18.52
CA THR A 178 -1.83 -2.54 -17.44
C THR A 178 -0.35 -2.80 -17.29
N ALA A 179 0.15 -2.83 -16.07
CA ALA A 179 1.56 -3.13 -15.80
C ALA A 179 1.69 -4.19 -14.72
N THR A 180 2.55 -5.18 -14.96
CA THR A 180 2.98 -6.15 -13.95
C THR A 180 4.28 -5.63 -13.34
N VAL A 181 4.27 -5.40 -12.03
CA VAL A 181 5.45 -5.03 -11.24
C VAL A 181 5.97 -6.27 -10.53
N THR A 182 7.25 -6.55 -10.72
CA THR A 182 7.95 -7.64 -10.02
C THR A 182 8.93 -7.03 -9.01
N CYS A 183 8.82 -7.45 -7.75
CA CYS A 183 9.70 -7.05 -6.67
C CYS A 183 10.58 -8.22 -6.25
N GLU A 184 11.86 -7.93 -6.02
CA GLU A 184 12.86 -8.89 -5.55
C GLU A 184 13.36 -8.43 -4.16
N PRO A 185 12.58 -8.64 -3.08
CA PRO A 185 13.06 -8.33 -1.75
C PRO A 185 14.27 -9.19 -1.40
N THR A 186 15.28 -8.56 -0.80
CA THR A 186 16.49 -9.25 -0.36
C THR A 186 16.22 -10.08 0.91
N ASP A 187 16.92 -11.21 1.01
CA ASP A 187 17.09 -12.13 2.14
C ASP A 187 15.85 -12.76 2.83
N GLN A 188 14.64 -12.22 2.64
CA GLN A 188 13.42 -12.70 3.29
C GLN A 188 12.52 -13.52 2.35
N LEU A 189 11.80 -14.49 2.92
CA LEU A 189 10.78 -15.25 2.19
C LEU A 189 9.42 -14.54 2.29
N PRO A 190 8.63 -14.51 1.20
CA PRO A 190 8.93 -14.98 -0.15
C PRO A 190 9.88 -14.04 -0.91
N ARG A 191 10.71 -14.60 -1.79
CA ARG A 191 11.80 -13.87 -2.48
C ARG A 191 11.32 -13.00 -3.64
N PHE A 192 10.08 -13.18 -4.08
CA PHE A 192 9.50 -12.46 -5.20
C PHE A 192 8.05 -12.10 -4.92
N PHE A 193 7.67 -10.87 -5.22
CA PHE A 193 6.27 -10.44 -5.24
C PHE A 193 5.90 -9.94 -6.63
N LYS A 194 4.70 -10.27 -7.08
CA LYS A 194 4.12 -9.72 -8.30
C LYS A 194 2.88 -8.91 -7.95
N PHE A 195 2.86 -7.69 -8.43
CA PHE A 195 1.72 -6.78 -8.36
C PHE A 195 1.26 -6.45 -9.76
N THR A 196 -0.02 -6.12 -9.90
CA THR A 196 -0.57 -5.53 -11.12
C THR A 196 -1.07 -4.14 -10.81
N THR A 197 -0.85 -3.20 -11.70
CA THR A 197 -1.49 -1.90 -11.66
C THR A 197 -2.12 -1.55 -13.00
N VAL A 198 -3.08 -0.63 -12.97
CA VAL A 198 -3.88 -0.23 -14.11
C VAL A 198 -3.99 1.28 -14.13
N TYR A 199 -3.82 1.86 -15.32
CA TYR A 199 -4.15 3.25 -15.61
C TYR A 199 -5.13 3.27 -16.77
N SER A 200 -6.28 3.91 -16.58
CA SER A 200 -7.31 4.09 -17.61
C SER A 200 -7.40 5.56 -18.00
N ALA A 201 -7.61 5.83 -19.28
CA ALA A 201 -7.90 7.16 -19.79
C ALA A 201 -8.99 7.06 -20.85
N SER A 202 -9.94 7.98 -20.86
CA SER A 202 -11.04 7.94 -21.82
C SER A 202 -11.32 9.31 -22.43
N GLY A 203 -11.59 9.33 -23.75
CA GLY A 203 -12.17 10.50 -24.42
C GLY A 203 -13.60 10.83 -23.98
N THR A 204 -14.26 9.97 -23.19
CA THR A 204 -15.61 10.19 -22.63
C THR A 204 -15.72 9.69 -21.16
N PRO A 205 -15.07 10.37 -20.19
CA PRO A 205 -14.83 9.87 -18.83
C PRO A 205 -16.09 9.74 -17.96
N TYR A 206 -17.24 10.28 -18.37
CA TYR A 206 -18.51 10.02 -17.67
C TYR A 206 -19.14 8.68 -18.04
N MET A 207 -18.74 8.12 -19.18
CA MET A 207 -19.24 6.85 -19.68
C MET A 207 -18.28 5.71 -19.37
N ARG A 208 -17.00 6.01 -19.09
CA ARG A 208 -15.94 5.02 -18.85
C ARG A 208 -14.97 5.48 -17.75
N PRO A 209 -14.30 4.56 -17.05
CA PRO A 209 -13.35 4.91 -15.99
C PRO A 209 -12.17 5.74 -16.52
N ASP A 210 -11.75 6.74 -15.76
CA ASP A 210 -10.56 7.56 -16.04
C ASP A 210 -9.75 7.73 -14.74
N SER A 211 -8.52 7.23 -14.73
CA SER A 211 -7.68 7.18 -13.54
C SER A 211 -7.20 8.55 -13.08
N THR A 212 -7.03 9.50 -14.00
CA THR A 212 -6.67 10.88 -13.63
C THR A 212 -7.86 11.54 -12.95
N LEU A 213 -9.06 11.41 -13.51
CA LEU A 213 -10.28 11.91 -12.90
C LEU A 213 -10.56 11.26 -11.54
N ASP A 214 -10.47 9.94 -11.44
CA ASP A 214 -10.65 9.19 -10.19
C ASP A 214 -9.67 9.68 -9.11
N TYR A 215 -8.41 9.95 -9.48
CA TYR A 215 -7.42 10.50 -8.56
C TYR A 215 -7.83 11.88 -8.04
N PHE A 216 -8.28 12.77 -8.91
CA PHE A 216 -8.73 14.10 -8.47
C PHE A 216 -9.93 14.00 -7.52
N ILE A 217 -10.91 13.16 -7.85
CA ILE A 217 -12.12 12.99 -7.04
C ILE A 217 -11.77 12.38 -5.69
N LEU A 218 -10.96 11.32 -5.66
CA LEU A 218 -10.74 10.54 -4.44
C LEU A 218 -9.65 11.11 -3.54
N ASP A 219 -8.57 11.64 -4.11
CA ASP A 219 -7.36 12.00 -3.35
C ASP A 219 -7.15 13.52 -3.25
N VAL A 220 -7.64 14.33 -4.19
CA VAL A 220 -7.46 15.80 -4.17
C VAL A 220 -8.68 16.52 -3.59
N HIS A 221 -9.88 16.11 -4.00
CA HIS A 221 -11.14 16.76 -3.62
C HIS A 221 -12.24 15.74 -3.22
N PRO A 222 -12.02 14.94 -2.16
CA PRO A 222 -12.95 13.89 -1.72
C PRO A 222 -14.36 14.40 -1.36
N ASP A 223 -14.49 15.69 -1.04
CA ASP A 223 -15.77 16.31 -0.68
C ASP A 223 -16.63 16.68 -1.89
N LYS A 224 -16.11 16.50 -3.12
CA LYS A 224 -16.81 16.83 -4.37
C LYS A 224 -17.35 15.58 -5.03
N THR A 225 -18.67 15.55 -5.27
CA THR A 225 -19.27 14.51 -6.11
C THR A 225 -18.80 14.66 -7.55
N ALA A 226 -18.64 13.56 -8.29
CA ALA A 226 -18.12 13.57 -9.67
C ALA A 226 -18.84 14.57 -10.61
N LEU A 227 -20.15 14.76 -10.43
CA LEU A 227 -20.97 15.72 -11.19
C LEU A 227 -20.65 17.19 -10.85
N ASP A 228 -20.34 17.51 -9.59
CA ASP A 228 -19.93 18.84 -9.15
C ASP A 228 -18.45 19.11 -9.52
N PHE A 229 -17.62 18.05 -9.53
CA PHE A 229 -16.23 18.13 -9.93
C PHE A 229 -16.07 18.57 -11.39
N GLN A 230 -16.97 18.16 -12.30
CA GLN A 230 -16.89 18.63 -13.67
C GLN A 230 -17.14 20.13 -13.80
N GLN A 231 -18.22 20.62 -13.17
CA GLN A 231 -18.50 22.06 -13.17
C GLN A 231 -17.33 22.83 -12.56
N TRP A 232 -16.63 22.23 -11.61
CA TRP A 232 -15.43 22.79 -11.02
C TRP A 232 -14.24 22.81 -12.00
N ILE A 233 -13.92 21.72 -12.70
CA ILE A 233 -12.87 21.70 -13.74
C ILE A 233 -13.15 22.74 -14.82
N ASP A 234 -14.40 22.81 -15.30
CA ASP A 234 -14.81 23.77 -16.33
C ASP A 234 -14.67 25.23 -15.86
N GLN A 235 -14.71 25.48 -14.54
CA GLN A 235 -14.59 26.80 -13.93
C GLN A 235 -13.17 27.15 -13.46
N TYR A 236 -12.32 26.16 -13.16
CA TYR A 236 -11.01 26.33 -12.48
C TYR A 236 -9.87 25.60 -13.21
N THR A 237 -9.78 25.73 -14.54
CA THR A 237 -8.66 25.22 -15.34
C THR A 237 -7.28 25.82 -14.99
N ASP A 238 -7.24 26.78 -14.07
CA ASP A 238 -6.01 27.40 -13.56
C ASP A 238 -5.55 26.71 -12.27
N PHE A 239 -5.08 25.47 -12.40
CA PHE A 239 -4.37 24.79 -11.31
C PHE A 239 -3.10 25.59 -10.96
N GLU A 240 -2.90 25.90 -9.67
CA GLU A 240 -1.66 26.54 -9.24
C GLU A 240 -0.45 25.71 -9.69
N ILE A 241 0.52 26.41 -10.28
CA ILE A 241 1.74 25.81 -10.82
C ILE A 241 2.63 25.40 -9.63
N ASP A 242 2.62 24.12 -9.29
CA ASP A 242 3.50 23.54 -8.27
C ASP A 242 4.37 22.43 -8.88
N ASN A 243 5.69 22.63 -8.85
CA ASN A 243 6.68 21.69 -9.37
C ASN A 243 6.91 20.45 -8.50
N ARG A 244 6.31 20.39 -7.31
CA ARG A 244 6.26 19.21 -6.43
C ARG A 244 4.96 18.43 -6.61
N SER A 245 4.02 18.98 -7.36
CA SER A 245 2.69 18.42 -7.48
C SER A 245 2.66 17.16 -8.33
N ARG A 246 1.95 16.14 -7.83
CA ARG A 246 1.57 14.91 -8.55
C ARG A 246 0.81 15.20 -9.84
N LEU A 247 0.18 16.37 -9.91
CA LEU A 247 -0.55 16.85 -11.08
C LEU A 247 0.34 17.07 -12.30
N ASN A 248 1.66 17.22 -12.13
CA ASN A 248 2.59 17.25 -13.26
C ASN A 248 2.72 15.87 -13.92
N VAL A 249 2.82 14.80 -13.11
CA VAL A 249 2.92 13.43 -13.62
C VAL A 249 1.62 13.04 -14.33
N LEU A 250 0.48 13.25 -13.67
CA LEU A 250 -0.83 13.01 -14.26
C LEU A 250 -1.08 13.88 -15.50
N GLY A 251 -0.63 15.14 -15.49
CA GLY A 251 -0.75 16.03 -16.64
C GLY A 251 0.01 15.53 -17.86
N VAL A 252 1.20 14.95 -17.69
CA VAL A 252 1.93 14.31 -18.80
C VAL A 252 1.21 13.05 -19.29
N LEU A 253 0.68 12.23 -18.38
CA LEU A 253 -0.09 11.03 -18.75
C LEU A 253 -1.36 11.39 -19.54
N ASP A 254 -2.12 12.38 -19.07
CA ASP A 254 -3.32 12.92 -19.72
C ASP A 254 -2.99 13.51 -21.10
N ALA A 255 -1.91 14.28 -21.19
CA ALA A 255 -1.46 14.88 -22.45
C ALA A 255 -1.04 13.83 -23.50
N LEU A 256 -0.27 12.82 -23.11
CA LEU A 256 0.12 11.73 -24.01
C LEU A 256 -1.04 10.78 -24.33
N ALA A 257 -1.99 10.61 -23.41
CA ALA A 257 -3.26 9.92 -23.71
C ALA A 257 -4.08 10.69 -24.74
N GLY A 258 -4.13 12.02 -24.65
CA GLY A 258 -4.80 12.88 -25.63
C GLY A 258 -4.23 12.73 -27.05
N ASP A 259 -2.89 12.67 -27.18
CA ASP A 259 -2.24 12.38 -28.47
C ASP A 259 -2.69 11.04 -29.04
N LEU A 260 -2.79 10.02 -28.18
CA LEU A 260 -3.19 8.66 -28.57
C LEU A 260 -4.69 8.56 -28.92
N SER A 261 -5.54 9.22 -28.14
CA SER A 261 -6.99 9.41 -28.38
C SER A 261 -7.20 9.98 -29.76
N GLN A 262 -6.57 11.12 -30.03
CA GLN A 262 -6.81 11.85 -31.27
C GLN A 262 -6.35 11.06 -32.50
N ILE A 263 -5.16 10.46 -32.48
CA ILE A 263 -4.66 9.71 -33.65
C ILE A 263 -5.50 8.45 -33.91
N GLY A 264 -6.00 7.82 -32.83
CA GLY A 264 -6.88 6.66 -32.91
C GLY A 264 -8.25 7.01 -33.45
N TRP A 265 -8.87 8.08 -32.94
CA TRP A 265 -10.15 8.60 -33.42
C TRP A 265 -10.07 9.03 -34.88
N LEU A 266 -9.05 9.80 -35.28
CA LEU A 266 -8.87 10.24 -36.66
C LEU A 266 -8.76 9.07 -37.64
N GLN A 267 -8.11 7.98 -37.26
CA GLN A 267 -8.03 6.78 -38.11
C GLN A 267 -9.33 5.97 -38.11
N PHE A 268 -10.02 5.89 -36.97
CA PHE A 268 -11.26 5.13 -36.85
C PHE A 268 -12.42 5.81 -37.58
N ASP A 269 -12.55 7.13 -37.44
CA ASP A 269 -13.61 7.91 -38.08
C ASP A 269 -13.50 7.92 -39.61
N ARG A 270 -12.31 7.62 -40.16
CA ARG A 270 -12.08 7.44 -41.62
C ARG A 270 -12.80 6.25 -42.22
N LEU A 271 -13.21 5.29 -41.40
CA LEU A 271 -13.93 4.11 -41.85
C LEU A 271 -15.38 4.47 -42.21
N SER A 272 -15.99 3.71 -43.11
CA SER A 272 -17.44 3.69 -43.30
C SER A 272 -18.12 2.97 -42.13
N ASP A 273 -19.43 3.17 -41.94
CA ASP A 273 -20.19 2.48 -40.88
C ASP A 273 -20.05 0.95 -40.94
N LYS A 274 -19.99 0.41 -42.16
CA LYS A 274 -19.80 -1.03 -42.38
C LYS A 274 -18.42 -1.50 -41.96
N GLU A 275 -17.38 -0.72 -42.26
CA GLU A 275 -16.00 -1.02 -41.86
C GLU A 275 -15.85 -0.88 -40.34
N ARG A 276 -16.41 0.18 -39.74
CA ARG A 276 -16.41 0.37 -38.28
C ARG A 276 -17.05 -0.80 -37.54
N ALA A 277 -18.17 -1.32 -38.04
CA ALA A 277 -18.84 -2.48 -37.47
C ALA A 277 -18.05 -3.80 -37.60
N ALA A 278 -17.04 -3.84 -38.48
CA ALA A 278 -16.17 -5.00 -38.68
C ALA A 278 -14.89 -4.95 -37.86
N VAL A 279 -14.54 -3.79 -37.28
CA VAL A 279 -13.38 -3.64 -36.39
C VAL A 279 -13.68 -4.32 -35.06
N SER A 280 -12.70 -5.09 -34.58
CA SER A 280 -12.79 -5.72 -33.25
C SER A 280 -13.00 -4.68 -32.16
N GLU A 281 -13.86 -4.96 -31.18
CA GLU A 281 -14.23 -3.98 -30.15
C GLU A 281 -13.03 -3.42 -29.37
N MET A 282 -12.00 -4.24 -29.18
CA MET A 282 -10.81 -3.92 -28.40
C MET A 282 -9.58 -4.61 -28.97
N ALA A 283 -8.44 -3.94 -28.95
CA ALA A 283 -7.13 -4.56 -29.15
C ALA A 283 -6.28 -4.58 -27.88
N PHE A 284 -5.39 -5.56 -27.80
CA PHE A 284 -4.34 -5.63 -26.79
C PHE A 284 -2.95 -5.55 -27.44
N PHE A 285 -2.18 -4.55 -27.01
CA PHE A 285 -0.77 -4.38 -27.34
C PHE A 285 0.05 -4.76 -26.11
N GLY A 286 0.81 -5.84 -26.19
CA GLY A 286 1.63 -6.32 -25.08
C GLY A 286 3.10 -6.05 -25.31
N TRP A 287 3.83 -5.99 -24.20
CA TRP A 287 5.24 -5.67 -24.20
C TRP A 287 5.93 -6.24 -22.96
N ASN A 288 6.92 -7.09 -23.20
CA ASN A 288 7.74 -7.70 -22.17
C ASN A 288 8.99 -6.86 -21.90
N LEU A 289 9.26 -6.51 -20.63
CA LEU A 289 10.43 -5.71 -20.23
C LEU A 289 11.42 -6.58 -19.46
N LYS A 290 12.71 -6.52 -19.79
CA LYS A 290 13.74 -7.14 -18.96
C LYS A 290 14.06 -6.22 -17.78
N GLN A 291 14.48 -6.81 -16.66
CA GLN A 291 14.95 -6.07 -15.50
C GLN A 291 16.09 -5.12 -15.88
N GLY A 292 15.95 -3.84 -15.55
CA GLY A 292 16.92 -2.80 -15.89
C GLY A 292 16.90 -2.36 -17.36
N GLU A 293 15.99 -2.88 -18.18
CA GLU A 293 15.81 -2.43 -19.56
C GLU A 293 15.02 -1.12 -19.58
N ARG A 294 15.66 -0.06 -20.11
CA ARG A 294 15.15 1.32 -20.05
C ARG A 294 14.83 1.90 -21.43
N THR A 295 15.41 1.35 -22.49
CA THR A 295 15.29 1.81 -23.87
C THR A 295 14.14 1.11 -24.58
N LEU A 296 13.26 1.92 -25.17
CA LEU A 296 12.05 1.50 -25.87
C LEU A 296 12.08 2.03 -27.29
N ASP A 297 13.30 2.06 -27.82
CA ASP A 297 13.71 3.07 -28.78
C ASP A 297 13.06 2.88 -30.15
N ASP A 298 12.56 1.67 -30.46
CA ASP A 298 12.01 1.37 -31.79
C ASP A 298 10.62 0.72 -31.82
N GLY A 299 10.02 0.39 -30.67
CA GLY A 299 8.74 -0.33 -30.64
C GLY A 299 8.77 -1.73 -31.26
N SER A 300 9.95 -2.27 -31.58
CA SER A 300 10.10 -3.59 -32.23
C SER A 300 9.54 -4.75 -31.41
N ARG A 301 9.30 -4.50 -30.12
CA ARG A 301 8.79 -5.46 -29.13
C ARG A 301 7.34 -5.19 -28.72
N LEU A 302 6.71 -4.17 -29.32
CA LEU A 302 5.28 -3.94 -29.17
C LEU A 302 4.55 -4.99 -30.01
N GLU A 303 3.95 -5.97 -29.34
CA GLU A 303 3.25 -7.06 -29.99
C GLU A 303 1.74 -6.80 -29.97
N LEU A 304 1.11 -6.75 -31.15
CA LEU A 304 -0.34 -6.75 -31.26
C LEU A 304 -0.86 -8.19 -31.13
N PHE A 305 -1.64 -8.47 -30.09
CA PHE A 305 -2.21 -9.79 -29.84
C PHE A 305 -3.60 -9.98 -30.45
N THR A 306 -4.23 -8.90 -30.91
CA THR A 306 -5.54 -8.94 -31.56
C THR A 306 -5.35 -8.97 -33.09
N PRO A 307 -5.68 -10.08 -33.78
CA PRO A 307 -5.51 -10.18 -35.22
C PRO A 307 -6.61 -9.41 -35.95
N ASP A 308 -6.36 -8.14 -36.24
CA ASP A 308 -7.28 -7.26 -36.95
C ASP A 308 -6.50 -6.32 -37.89
N PRO A 309 -6.88 -6.21 -39.18
CA PRO A 309 -6.18 -5.37 -40.15
C PRO A 309 -6.15 -3.90 -39.76
N TRP A 310 -7.24 -3.38 -39.18
CA TRP A 310 -7.32 -1.98 -38.79
C TRP A 310 -6.38 -1.69 -37.62
N TYR A 311 -6.36 -2.54 -36.60
CA TYR A 311 -5.42 -2.37 -35.48
C TYR A 311 -3.95 -2.55 -35.90
N THR A 312 -3.69 -3.33 -36.95
CA THR A 312 -2.35 -3.44 -37.53
C THR A 312 -1.92 -2.12 -38.16
N GLU A 313 -2.78 -1.50 -38.96
CA GLU A 313 -2.53 -0.18 -39.56
C GLU A 313 -2.42 0.92 -38.48
N PHE A 314 -3.35 0.93 -37.53
CA PHE A 314 -3.31 1.83 -36.38
C PHE A 314 -2.00 1.70 -35.61
N SER A 315 -1.56 0.47 -35.31
CA SER A 315 -0.28 0.21 -34.64
C SER A 315 0.88 0.83 -35.41
N ASN A 316 0.94 0.64 -36.74
CA ASN A 316 2.01 1.20 -37.56
C ASN A 316 2.01 2.75 -37.54
N ASN A 317 0.82 3.36 -37.58
CA ASN A 317 0.67 4.81 -37.60
C ASN A 317 0.87 5.45 -36.22
N ALA A 318 0.46 4.78 -35.15
CA ALA A 318 0.46 5.27 -33.78
C ALA A 318 1.59 4.67 -32.92
N ASN A 319 2.49 3.86 -33.49
CA ASN A 319 3.55 3.16 -32.75
C ASN A 319 4.29 4.10 -31.78
N ARG A 320 4.76 5.24 -32.31
CA ARG A 320 5.48 6.23 -31.50
C ARG A 320 4.63 6.84 -30.39
N THR A 321 3.35 7.09 -30.65
CA THR A 321 2.40 7.62 -29.68
C THR A 321 2.13 6.59 -28.56
N ILE A 322 1.92 5.32 -28.93
CA ILE A 322 1.77 4.20 -27.98
C ILE A 322 3.02 4.07 -27.11
N ILE A 323 4.21 4.07 -27.71
CA ILE A 323 5.48 3.99 -26.96
C ILE A 323 5.62 5.17 -26.00
N ASN A 324 5.40 6.40 -26.45
CA ASN A 324 5.49 7.59 -25.59
C ASN A 324 4.61 7.44 -24.34
N PHE A 325 3.35 7.02 -24.53
CA PHE A 325 2.42 6.82 -23.44
C PHE A 325 2.88 5.70 -22.48
N MET A 326 3.33 4.57 -23.01
CA MET A 326 3.80 3.43 -22.20
C MET A 326 5.10 3.74 -21.44
N VAL A 327 6.04 4.47 -22.05
CA VAL A 327 7.25 5.00 -21.37
C VAL A 327 6.83 5.88 -20.18
N ALA A 328 5.87 6.78 -20.40
CA ALA A 328 5.43 7.70 -19.38
C ALA A 328 4.74 7.00 -18.20
N ILE A 329 3.93 5.96 -18.47
CA ILE A 329 3.34 5.14 -17.42
C ILE A 329 4.41 4.37 -16.65
N ARG A 330 5.35 3.73 -17.34
CA ARG A 330 6.44 2.97 -16.71
C ARG A 330 7.21 3.85 -15.72
N ASP A 331 7.61 5.04 -16.15
CA ASP A 331 8.41 5.94 -15.32
C ASP A 331 7.60 6.56 -14.19
N ALA A 332 6.29 6.73 -14.37
CA ALA A 332 5.39 7.15 -13.30
C ALA A 332 5.26 6.05 -12.23
N ILE A 333 5.13 4.78 -12.66
CA ILE A 333 5.13 3.62 -11.75
C ILE A 333 6.46 3.55 -11.00
N HIS A 334 7.59 3.74 -11.67
CA HIS A 334 8.90 3.75 -11.00
C HIS A 334 9.00 4.87 -9.96
N LEU A 335 8.46 6.07 -10.23
CA LEU A 335 8.40 7.13 -9.22
C LEU A 335 7.55 6.75 -8.01
N ASP A 336 6.37 6.17 -8.23
CA ASP A 336 5.47 5.73 -7.17
C ASP A 336 6.14 4.66 -6.26
N LEU A 337 6.86 3.72 -6.88
CA LEU A 337 7.66 2.69 -6.18
C LEU A 337 8.92 3.24 -5.49
N GLY A 338 9.19 4.55 -5.56
CA GLY A 338 10.34 5.19 -4.92
C GLY A 338 11.67 5.01 -5.66
N HIS A 339 11.65 4.65 -6.94
CA HIS A 339 12.85 4.56 -7.77
C HIS A 339 13.21 5.96 -8.32
N ILE A 340 13.93 6.72 -7.50
CA ILE A 340 14.42 8.06 -7.83
C ILE A 340 15.73 7.93 -8.59
N ALA A 341 15.65 7.95 -9.92
CA ALA A 341 16.80 7.83 -10.80
C ALA A 341 16.86 9.03 -11.77
N SER A 342 18.07 9.52 -12.05
CA SER A 342 18.30 10.69 -12.89
C SER A 342 17.89 10.50 -14.36
N ASP A 343 17.54 9.30 -14.77
CA ASP A 343 17.10 8.96 -16.12
C ASP A 343 15.59 8.71 -16.22
N ASN A 344 14.84 8.93 -15.13
CA ASN A 344 13.39 8.98 -15.16
C ASN A 344 12.91 10.26 -15.89
N ILE A 345 11.96 10.12 -16.83
CA ILE A 345 11.50 11.25 -17.66
C ILE A 345 10.89 12.41 -16.85
N TYR A 346 10.37 12.15 -15.66
CA TYR A 346 9.75 13.18 -14.83
C TYR A 346 10.78 13.97 -14.02
N LEU A 347 11.91 13.35 -13.67
CA LEU A 347 12.97 13.96 -12.86
C LEU A 347 14.05 14.65 -13.70
N ASN A 348 14.14 14.32 -14.98
CA ASN A 348 15.17 14.86 -15.86
C ASN A 348 14.63 15.20 -17.25
N LYS A 349 14.67 16.49 -17.61
CA LYS A 349 14.25 16.97 -18.93
C LYS A 349 15.10 16.41 -20.08
N THR A 350 16.39 16.17 -19.86
CA THR A 350 17.24 15.51 -20.85
C THR A 350 16.78 14.07 -21.10
N ALA A 351 16.40 13.34 -20.04
CA ALA A 351 15.83 12.01 -20.17
C ALA A 351 14.46 12.04 -20.87
N PHE A 352 13.60 12.99 -20.51
CA PHE A 352 12.33 13.23 -21.21
C PHE A 352 12.53 13.41 -22.72
N ASN A 353 13.43 14.31 -23.10
CA ASN A 353 13.72 14.61 -24.51
C ASN A 353 14.46 13.47 -25.23
N ALA A 354 15.09 12.56 -24.49
CA ALA A 354 15.73 11.37 -25.03
C ALA A 354 14.72 10.23 -25.28
N TYR A 355 13.71 10.06 -24.41
CA TYR A 355 12.81 8.90 -24.45
C TYR A 355 11.41 9.18 -25.01
N ILE A 356 10.88 10.39 -24.87
CA ILE A 356 9.58 10.80 -25.43
C ILE A 356 9.84 11.50 -26.74
N HIS A 357 9.47 10.96 -27.90
CA HIS A 357 9.78 11.54 -29.22
C HIS A 357 8.56 12.19 -29.90
N PRO A 358 8.76 13.10 -30.86
CA PRO A 358 7.68 13.59 -31.72
C PRO A 358 6.94 12.44 -32.44
N ASN A 359 5.66 12.62 -32.74
CA ASN A 359 4.85 11.61 -33.43
C ASN A 359 4.91 11.82 -34.96
N PRO A 360 5.79 11.10 -35.71
CA PRO A 360 6.13 11.46 -37.09
C PRO A 360 4.98 11.29 -38.08
N LEU A 361 4.04 10.39 -37.81
CA LEU A 361 2.93 10.05 -38.72
C LEU A 361 1.66 10.86 -38.43
N TYR A 362 1.61 11.61 -37.34
CA TYR A 362 0.43 12.36 -36.93
C TYR A 362 0.00 13.38 -38.01
N SER A 363 0.94 14.20 -38.49
CA SER A 363 0.68 15.17 -39.56
C SER A 363 0.15 14.50 -40.84
N SER A 364 0.66 13.31 -41.19
CA SER A 364 0.18 12.56 -42.37
C SER A 364 -1.27 12.09 -42.19
N VAL A 365 -1.59 11.54 -41.02
CA VAL A 365 -2.94 11.09 -40.67
C VAL A 365 -3.93 12.26 -40.71
N VAL A 366 -3.57 13.42 -40.15
CA VAL A 366 -4.40 14.64 -40.18
C VAL A 366 -4.64 15.11 -41.62
N GLN A 367 -3.60 15.18 -42.45
CA GLN A 367 -3.74 15.58 -43.85
C GLN A 367 -4.64 14.65 -44.65
N GLU A 368 -4.53 13.34 -44.43
CA GLU A 368 -5.40 12.37 -45.07
C GLU A 368 -6.85 12.48 -44.61
N TYR A 369 -7.07 12.74 -43.32
CA TYR A 369 -8.41 12.99 -42.78
C TYR A 369 -9.04 14.24 -43.41
N GLN A 370 -8.30 15.35 -43.50
CA GLN A 370 -8.76 16.60 -44.11
C GLN A 370 -9.14 16.44 -45.60
N LYS A 371 -8.45 15.56 -46.35
CA LYS A 371 -8.83 15.24 -47.73
C LYS A 371 -10.24 14.61 -47.83
N ARG A 372 -10.65 13.83 -46.82
CA ARG A 372 -11.97 13.19 -46.76
C ARG A 372 -13.06 14.18 -46.32
N VAL A 373 -12.70 15.17 -45.50
CA VAL A 373 -13.63 16.19 -44.99
C VAL A 373 -13.13 17.60 -45.39
N PRO A 374 -13.23 18.00 -46.67
CA PRO A 374 -12.52 19.16 -47.21
C PRO A 374 -13.00 20.52 -46.67
N LYS A 375 -14.17 20.52 -46.01
CA LYS A 375 -14.78 21.72 -45.41
C LYS A 375 -14.52 21.82 -43.91
N LEU A 376 -13.80 20.87 -43.33
CA LEU A 376 -13.46 20.92 -41.92
C LEU A 376 -12.38 21.98 -41.70
N ASP A 377 -12.67 22.93 -40.83
CA ASP A 377 -11.69 23.91 -40.39
C ASP A 377 -10.53 23.17 -39.70
N PRO A 378 -9.26 23.40 -40.09
CA PRO A 378 -8.12 22.84 -39.37
C PRO A 378 -8.15 23.10 -37.87
N SER A 379 -8.71 24.23 -37.42
CA SER A 379 -8.86 24.51 -35.97
C SER A 379 -9.97 23.70 -35.29
N ALA A 380 -10.74 22.87 -36.01
CA ALA A 380 -11.71 21.96 -35.43
C ALA A 380 -11.09 20.61 -35.01
N LEU A 381 -9.85 20.31 -35.43
CA LEU A 381 -9.12 19.09 -35.08
C LEU A 381 -8.19 19.34 -33.88
N LEU A 382 -8.77 19.76 -32.76
CA LEU A 382 -8.01 20.06 -31.56
C LEU A 382 -7.61 18.77 -30.83
N ILE A 383 -6.38 18.72 -30.31
CA ILE A 383 -5.98 17.66 -29.37
C ILE A 383 -6.28 18.18 -27.97
N CYS A 384 -7.27 17.57 -27.33
CA CYS A 384 -7.75 17.99 -26.03
C CYS A 384 -7.34 17.01 -24.94
N THR A 385 -7.12 17.53 -23.75
CA THR A 385 -6.97 16.75 -22.52
C THR A 385 -7.98 17.26 -21.50
N TRP A 386 -8.33 16.40 -20.53
CA TRP A 386 -9.34 16.76 -19.54
C TRP A 386 -8.87 17.86 -18.60
N THR A 387 -7.59 17.83 -18.26
CA THR A 387 -7.06 18.75 -17.25
C THR A 387 -6.51 20.04 -17.83
N ARG A 388 -6.05 20.03 -19.10
CA ARG A 388 -5.26 21.13 -19.70
C ARG A 388 -5.92 21.78 -20.91
N GLY A 389 -7.11 21.33 -21.28
CA GLY A 389 -7.84 21.84 -22.42
C GLY A 389 -7.19 21.44 -23.74
N CYS A 390 -7.40 22.26 -24.76
CA CYS A 390 -7.14 21.91 -26.15
C CYS A 390 -5.97 22.68 -26.73
N LEU A 391 -5.13 21.97 -27.50
CA LEU A 391 -4.06 22.61 -28.26
C LEU A 391 -4.63 23.45 -29.41
N PRO A 392 -4.14 24.68 -29.64
CA PRO A 392 -4.73 25.61 -30.59
C PRO A 392 -4.35 25.30 -32.04
N LYS A 393 -3.41 24.37 -32.25
CA LYS A 393 -2.94 23.94 -33.58
C LYS A 393 -3.06 22.42 -33.69
N SER A 394 -3.85 21.97 -34.65
CA SER A 394 -4.10 20.56 -34.97
C SER A 394 -2.91 19.78 -35.52
N ASN A 395 -1.75 20.42 -35.68
CA ASN A 395 -0.58 19.81 -36.34
C ASN A 395 0.58 19.56 -35.37
N ILE A 396 0.43 19.99 -34.11
CA ILE A 396 1.45 19.84 -33.08
C ILE A 396 0.85 18.95 -32.00
N THR A 397 1.59 17.91 -31.60
CA THR A 397 1.13 16.98 -30.57
C THR A 397 1.58 17.43 -29.17
N TRP A 398 0.94 16.92 -28.13
CA TRP A 398 1.38 17.15 -26.76
C TRP A 398 2.79 16.64 -26.53
N ALA A 399 3.19 15.51 -27.12
CA ALA A 399 4.57 15.04 -27.05
C ALA A 399 5.57 16.09 -27.57
N GLU A 400 5.25 16.83 -28.64
CA GLU A 400 6.10 17.90 -29.17
C GLU A 400 6.13 19.10 -28.22
N ILE A 401 4.97 19.52 -27.72
CA ILE A 401 4.83 20.63 -26.77
C ILE A 401 5.56 20.35 -25.45
N LEU A 402 5.42 19.14 -24.91
CA LEU A 402 6.08 18.75 -23.67
C LEU A 402 7.58 18.61 -23.81
N ARG A 403 8.11 18.44 -25.03
CA ARG A 403 9.55 18.43 -25.29
C ARG A 403 10.14 19.85 -25.35
N GLU A 404 9.35 20.84 -25.76
CA GLU A 404 9.74 22.24 -25.68
C GLU A 404 9.90 22.69 -24.22
N ASP A 405 10.53 23.85 -24.00
CA ASP A 405 10.60 24.44 -22.66
C ASP A 405 9.18 24.83 -22.23
N VAL A 406 8.58 23.99 -21.38
CA VAL A 406 7.20 24.05 -20.85
C VAL A 406 6.92 25.34 -20.04
N GLY A 407 7.83 26.32 -20.02
CA GLY A 407 7.63 27.64 -19.41
C GLY A 407 7.14 28.72 -20.37
N LYS A 408 6.97 28.44 -21.67
CA LYS A 408 6.62 29.45 -22.71
C LYS A 408 5.26 29.26 -23.38
N LEU A 409 4.51 28.20 -23.07
CA LEU A 409 3.23 27.92 -23.73
C LEU A 409 2.03 28.38 -22.87
N PRO A 410 0.84 28.61 -23.47
CA PRO A 410 -0.31 29.13 -22.72
C PRO A 410 -1.05 28.07 -21.86
N TYR A 411 -0.51 26.86 -21.71
CA TYR A 411 -1.14 25.71 -21.02
C TYR A 411 -0.27 25.13 -19.87
N ASN A 412 0.67 25.94 -19.34
CA ASN A 412 1.87 25.52 -18.57
C ASN A 412 1.64 25.15 -17.09
N ASN A 413 0.58 24.41 -16.76
CA ASN A 413 0.45 23.88 -15.39
C ASN A 413 1.25 22.56 -15.22
N ILE A 414 2.06 22.15 -16.22
CA ILE A 414 3.02 21.04 -16.14
C ILE A 414 4.40 21.66 -16.01
N ILE A 415 5.09 21.41 -14.90
CA ILE A 415 6.51 21.67 -14.76
C ILE A 415 7.27 20.36 -14.89
N LEU A 416 8.23 20.33 -15.83
CA LEU A 416 9.23 19.28 -15.96
C LEU A 416 10.63 19.91 -16.01
N PRO A 417 11.62 19.36 -15.29
CA PRO A 417 11.50 18.23 -14.38
C PRO A 417 10.72 18.61 -13.11
N ILE A 418 10.04 17.64 -12.50
CA ILE A 418 9.48 17.81 -11.16
C ILE A 418 10.63 17.87 -10.16
N VAL A 419 10.43 18.59 -9.05
CA VAL A 419 11.39 18.57 -7.95
C VAL A 419 11.47 17.14 -7.42
N GLU A 420 12.70 16.66 -7.19
CA GLU A 420 12.91 15.34 -6.63
C GLU A 420 12.03 15.18 -5.38
N PRO A 421 11.13 14.18 -5.36
CA PRO A 421 10.33 13.92 -4.19
C PRO A 421 11.26 13.65 -3.00
N ASP A 422 10.86 14.12 -1.81
CA ASP A 422 11.68 13.95 -0.60
C ASP A 422 12.09 12.47 -0.48
N PRO A 423 13.40 12.14 -0.37
CA PRO A 423 13.89 10.77 -0.31
C PRO A 423 13.42 10.01 0.95
N THR A 424 12.68 10.69 1.84
CA THR A 424 12.10 10.12 3.04
C THR A 424 10.58 10.31 3.08
N PRO A 425 9.79 9.26 3.36
CA PRO A 425 10.19 7.88 3.70
C PRO A 425 10.40 6.95 2.48
N ILE A 426 11.11 5.83 2.70
CA ILE A 426 11.24 4.73 1.75
C ILE A 426 9.84 4.24 1.34
N SER A 427 9.57 4.18 0.03
CA SER A 427 8.28 3.71 -0.51
C SER A 427 8.09 2.22 -0.19
N VAL A 428 7.02 1.91 0.54
CA VAL A 428 6.54 0.56 0.91
C VAL A 428 5.04 0.49 0.64
N ILE A 429 4.48 -0.72 0.63
CA ILE A 429 3.03 -0.89 0.58
C ILE A 429 2.43 -0.35 1.89
N ASP A 430 1.47 0.56 1.78
CA ASP A 430 0.81 1.17 2.92
C ASP A 430 -0.14 0.18 3.59
N MET A 431 0.35 -0.49 4.63
CA MET A 431 -0.43 -1.42 5.43
C MET A 431 -0.16 -1.24 6.93
N THR A 432 -1.03 -1.83 7.74
CA THR A 432 -0.92 -1.81 9.20
C THR A 432 -0.61 -3.19 9.75
N TYR A 433 0.36 -3.24 10.65
CA TYR A 433 0.85 -4.43 11.35
C TYR A 433 0.28 -4.49 12.77
N LEU A 434 0.00 -5.69 13.25
CA LEU A 434 -0.44 -5.93 14.63
C LEU A 434 0.78 -6.15 15.51
N CYS A 435 1.13 -5.15 16.33
CA CYS A 435 2.31 -5.17 17.18
C CYS A 435 1.92 -5.29 18.65
N PRO A 436 2.44 -6.30 19.39
CA PRO A 436 2.27 -6.35 20.83
C PRO A 436 3.09 -5.25 21.50
N ILE A 437 2.54 -4.63 22.53
CA ILE A 437 3.18 -3.61 23.35
C ILE A 437 2.89 -3.88 24.82
N TYR A 438 3.80 -3.49 25.71
CA TYR A 438 3.51 -3.48 27.14
C TYR A 438 2.76 -2.22 27.53
N VAL A 439 1.62 -2.41 28.19
CA VAL A 439 0.83 -1.32 28.75
C VAL A 439 0.73 -1.51 30.25
N ARG A 440 0.99 -0.44 31.00
CA ARG A 440 0.86 -0.48 32.46
C ARG A 440 -0.57 -0.81 32.85
N LYS A 441 -0.75 -1.81 33.71
CA LYS A 441 -2.06 -2.18 34.27
C LYS A 441 -2.66 -1.01 35.04
N SER A 442 -3.98 -0.91 35.03
CA SER A 442 -4.69 0.06 35.85
C SER A 442 -4.44 -0.23 37.34
N SER A 443 -4.47 0.80 38.19
CA SER A 443 -4.24 0.63 39.63
C SER A 443 -5.21 -0.36 40.30
N GLY A 444 -6.41 -0.54 39.74
CA GLY A 444 -7.39 -1.52 40.23
C GLY A 444 -7.01 -2.97 39.89
N ASP A 445 -6.57 -3.23 38.65
CA ASP A 445 -6.20 -4.57 38.20
C ASP A 445 -4.90 -5.07 38.86
N LEU A 446 -3.99 -4.13 39.14
CA LEU A 446 -2.79 -4.37 39.96
C LEU A 446 -3.13 -4.95 41.32
N LEU A 447 -4.17 -4.42 42.00
CA LEU A 447 -4.58 -4.89 43.31
C LEU A 447 -5.23 -6.27 43.24
N VAL A 448 -6.08 -6.54 42.24
CA VAL A 448 -6.75 -7.83 42.08
C VAL A 448 -5.75 -8.97 41.83
N SER A 449 -4.70 -8.72 41.03
CA SER A 449 -3.65 -9.69 40.75
C SER A 449 -2.84 -10.12 41.99
N VAL A 450 -2.72 -9.23 42.99
CA VAL A 450 -2.05 -9.53 44.27
C VAL A 450 -2.85 -10.51 45.12
N PHE A 451 -4.19 -10.48 45.01
CA PHE A 451 -5.06 -11.31 45.85
C PHE A 451 -5.44 -12.65 45.20
N SER A 452 -5.50 -12.74 43.87
CA SER A 452 -5.86 -13.99 43.17
C SER A 452 -4.76 -15.04 43.21
N ASP A 453 -3.48 -14.67 43.09
CA ASP A 453 -2.37 -15.63 43.10
C ASP A 453 -2.07 -16.20 44.50
N SER A 454 -2.50 -15.49 45.55
CA SER A 454 -2.47 -15.98 46.93
C SER A 454 -3.49 -17.12 47.20
N SER A 455 -4.49 -17.28 46.32
CA SER A 455 -5.53 -18.31 46.44
C SER A 455 -5.22 -19.60 45.66
N SER A 456 -4.34 -19.55 44.65
CA SER A 456 -4.00 -20.72 43.81
C SER A 456 -3.03 -21.68 44.52
N LYS A 457 -2.06 -21.15 45.28
CA LYS A 457 -1.10 -21.97 46.06
C LYS A 457 -1.70 -22.72 47.25
N LYS A 458 -3.01 -22.56 47.52
CA LYS A 458 -3.71 -23.35 48.53
C LYS A 458 -4.42 -24.58 47.97
N LYS A 459 -4.53 -24.75 46.63
CA LYS A 459 -5.12 -25.96 46.03
C LYS A 459 -4.12 -27.02 45.59
N GLU A 460 -2.83 -26.70 45.49
CA GLU A 460 -1.79 -27.66 45.08
C GLU A 460 -1.04 -28.34 46.25
N LYS A 461 -1.57 -28.21 47.49
CA LYS A 461 -1.04 -28.94 48.65
C LYS A 461 -2.00 -29.97 49.25
N ASP A 462 -3.21 -30.10 48.69
CA ASP A 462 -4.22 -31.07 49.15
C ASP A 462 -4.38 -32.27 48.18
N SER A 463 -3.53 -32.41 47.16
CA SER A 463 -3.58 -33.53 46.19
C SER A 463 -2.33 -34.42 46.15
N VAL A 464 -1.51 -34.41 47.21
CA VAL A 464 -0.47 -35.43 47.43
C VAL A 464 -0.61 -35.95 48.85
N GLY A 465 -1.48 -36.94 49.04
CA GLY A 465 -1.67 -37.57 50.35
C GLY A 465 -3.04 -38.20 50.57
N SER A 466 -3.48 -39.08 49.68
CA SER A 466 -4.31 -40.27 49.99
C SER A 466 -4.26 -41.22 48.80
#